data_AF-A0A922VIL0-F1
#
_entry.id   AF-A0A922VIL0-F1
#
_cell.length_a   1.000
_cell.length_b   1.000
_cell.length_c   1.000
_cell.angle_alpha   90.00
_cell.angle_beta   90.00
_cell.angle_gamma   90.00
#
_symmetry.space_group_name_H-M   'P 1'
#
loop_
_entity.id
_entity.type
_entity.pdbx_description
1 polymer ?
#
loop_
_entity_poly.entity_id
_entity_poly.type
_entity_poly.pdbx_seq_one_letter_code
_entity_poly.pdbx_strand_id
1 'polypeptide(L)'
;MTTSSITRWRLSAAMSVLLLGTVLGYVIVRGGGTAEFRLDQFTLVESALAAGVPAVGRDAAAETALQRVTGLNSSVRGLELMQARLSSKLTAIKNSDGSLVYSSTDAEDSWVFEYAGPPQNGFKNVKALVVVNAQTGEVDSAQILQWN
;
A
#
# COMPACT_ATOMS: atom_id res chain seq x y z
N MET A 1 39.52 29.35 36.14
CA MET A 1 39.70 28.62 34.86
C MET A 1 38.34 28.57 34.19
N THR A 2 38.19 29.30 33.10
CA THR A 2 36.92 29.54 32.41
C THR A 2 37.15 29.21 30.94
N THR A 3 36.48 28.21 30.37
CA THR A 3 36.09 28.21 28.94
C THR A 3 34.94 27.25 28.70
N SER A 4 33.87 27.77 28.11
CA SER A 4 32.70 27.05 27.59
C SER A 4 32.96 26.54 26.17
N SER A 5 32.30 25.46 25.76
CA SER A 5 31.92 25.27 24.35
C SER A 5 30.82 24.22 24.18
N ILE A 6 29.58 24.71 24.13
CA ILE A 6 28.48 24.17 23.32
C ILE A 6 28.92 24.26 21.84
N THR A 7 28.48 23.36 20.93
CA THR A 7 27.98 23.71 19.57
C THR A 7 27.93 22.54 18.55
N ARG A 8 26.70 22.33 18.03
CA ARG A 8 26.23 21.92 16.68
C ARG A 8 26.26 20.47 16.18
N TRP A 9 25.03 19.95 16.15
CA TRP A 9 24.39 19.12 15.14
C TRP A 9 24.84 19.37 13.69
N ARG A 10 25.07 18.29 12.94
CA ARG A 10 24.99 18.25 11.47
C ARG A 10 24.30 16.96 11.02
N LEU A 11 22.98 17.02 10.85
CA LEU A 11 22.24 16.07 10.01
C LEU A 11 22.64 16.34 8.56
N SER A 12 23.26 15.36 7.90
CA SER A 12 23.51 15.40 6.46
C SER A 12 22.29 14.82 5.75
N ALA A 13 21.47 15.68 5.17
CA ALA A 13 20.50 15.31 4.16
C ALA A 13 21.24 15.09 2.83
N ALA A 14 21.16 13.89 2.26
CA ALA A 14 21.62 13.63 0.90
C ALA A 14 20.43 13.11 0.07
N MET A 15 20.05 13.99 -0.84
CA MET A 15 19.01 13.91 -1.85
C MET A 15 19.42 12.91 -2.94
N SER A 16 18.51 12.07 -3.40
CA SER A 16 18.63 11.42 -4.71
C SER A 16 17.25 11.29 -5.32
N VAL A 17 16.96 12.25 -6.21
CA VAL A 17 15.82 12.27 -7.11
C VAL A 17 16.20 11.40 -8.31
N LEU A 18 15.43 10.34 -8.56
CA LEU A 18 15.39 9.70 -9.87
C LEU A 18 13.93 9.66 -10.32
N LEU A 19 13.61 10.50 -11.30
CA LEU A 19 12.34 10.56 -12.01
C LEU A 19 12.23 9.37 -12.96
N LEU A 20 11.29 8.46 -12.70
CA LEU A 20 10.68 7.61 -13.72
C LEU A 20 9.17 7.60 -13.43
N GLY A 21 8.40 8.04 -14.42
CA GLY A 21 7.00 8.41 -14.27
C GLY A 21 6.09 7.28 -13.85
N THR A 22 5.28 7.55 -12.82
CA THR A 22 4.01 6.87 -12.52
C THR A 22 3.12 7.84 -11.75
N VAL A 23 1.82 7.66 -11.94
CA VAL A 23 0.70 8.50 -11.50
C VAL A 23 0.84 9.02 -10.06
N LEU A 24 0.50 10.31 -9.89
CA LEU A 24 0.60 11.13 -8.67
C LEU A 24 0.08 10.45 -7.39
N GLY A 25 0.97 9.77 -6.67
CA GLY A 25 0.88 9.56 -5.23
C GLY A 25 1.87 10.50 -4.54
N TYR A 26 1.41 11.36 -3.63
CA TYR A 26 2.31 12.18 -2.83
C TYR A 26 2.80 11.40 -1.61
N VAL A 27 4.07 11.61 -1.24
CA VAL A 27 4.71 10.97 -0.09
C VAL A 27 4.68 11.96 1.08
N ILE A 28 4.06 11.60 2.20
CA ILE A 28 4.29 12.31 3.46
C ILE A 28 5.28 11.48 4.28
N VAL A 29 6.50 12.00 4.45
CA VAL A 29 7.47 11.43 5.39
C VAL A 29 7.23 12.10 6.74
N ARG A 30 6.69 11.37 7.72
CA ARG A 30 6.63 11.84 9.11
C ARG A 30 7.89 11.39 9.83
N GLY A 31 8.49 12.29 10.61
CA GLY A 31 9.73 12.03 11.36
C GLY A 31 9.57 10.82 12.30
N GLY A 32 10.01 9.66 11.83
CA GLY A 32 9.83 8.38 12.53
C GLY A 32 10.21 7.14 11.72
N GLY A 33 10.71 7.28 10.48
CA GLY A 33 11.08 6.13 9.63
C GLY A 33 9.91 5.47 8.92
N THR A 34 8.74 6.11 8.91
CA THR A 34 7.55 5.68 8.17
C THR A 34 7.18 6.70 7.10
N ALA A 35 6.63 6.19 6.00
CA ALA A 35 6.14 6.96 4.88
C ALA A 35 4.67 6.61 4.64
N GLU A 36 3.87 7.63 4.37
CA GLU A 36 2.48 7.48 3.98
C GLU A 36 2.33 7.68 2.48
N PHE A 37 1.63 6.75 1.83
CA PHE A 37 1.35 6.80 0.40
C PHE A 37 -0.14 6.64 0.15
N ARG A 38 -0.67 7.41 -0.79
CA ARG A 38 -2.09 7.34 -1.15
C ARG A 38 -2.33 6.47 -2.37
N LEU A 39 -3.32 5.60 -2.25
CA LEU A 39 -3.85 4.73 -3.29
C LEU A 39 -5.36 4.99 -3.35
N ASP A 40 -5.77 5.94 -4.19
CA ASP A 40 -7.15 6.47 -4.21
C ASP A 40 -7.63 6.91 -2.81
N GLN A 41 -8.63 6.24 -2.25
CA GLN A 41 -9.16 6.48 -0.90
C GLN A 41 -8.31 5.88 0.22
N PHE A 42 -7.35 5.02 -0.10
CA PHE A 42 -6.52 4.36 0.89
C PHE A 42 -5.23 5.12 1.17
N THR A 43 -4.77 5.03 2.41
CA THR A 43 -3.45 5.48 2.84
C THR A 43 -2.67 4.29 3.35
N LEU A 44 -1.61 3.94 2.65
CA LEU A 44 -0.65 2.90 3.00
C LEU A 44 0.37 3.51 3.94
N VAL A 45 0.60 2.86 5.07
CA VAL A 45 1.64 3.20 6.04
C VAL A 45 2.74 2.17 5.89
N GLU A 46 3.87 2.60 5.38
CA GLU A 46 4.99 1.74 5.00
C GLU A 46 6.28 2.26 5.65
N SER A 47 7.32 1.43 5.72
CA SER A 47 8.61 1.93 6.21
C SER A 47 9.24 2.84 5.16
N ALA A 48 10.02 3.84 5.60
CA ALA A 48 10.79 4.69 4.69
C ALA A 48 12.00 3.97 4.04
N LEU A 49 12.21 2.69 4.37
CA LEU A 49 13.18 1.84 3.70
C LEU A 49 12.73 1.56 2.26
N ALA A 50 13.69 1.45 1.34
CA ALA A 50 13.37 1.05 -0.03
C ALA A 50 12.82 -0.38 -0.05
N ALA A 51 11.82 -0.63 -0.91
CA ALA A 51 11.31 -1.97 -1.15
C ALA A 51 12.44 -2.87 -1.67
N GLY A 52 12.46 -4.12 -1.21
CA GLY A 52 13.30 -5.15 -1.81
C GLY A 52 12.84 -5.50 -3.21
N VAL A 53 13.66 -6.28 -3.92
CA VAL A 53 13.23 -6.89 -5.18
C VAL A 53 12.15 -7.93 -4.86
N PRO A 54 10.94 -7.83 -5.43
CA PRO A 54 9.90 -8.81 -5.19
C PRO A 54 10.27 -10.13 -5.87
N ALA A 55 10.14 -11.24 -5.15
CA ALA A 55 10.29 -12.57 -5.75
C ALA A 55 9.09 -12.94 -6.63
N VAL A 56 7.90 -12.44 -6.27
CA VAL A 56 6.67 -12.61 -7.05
C VAL A 56 6.40 -11.36 -7.88
N GLY A 57 6.38 -11.54 -9.20
CA GLY A 57 6.08 -10.47 -10.15
C GLY A 57 4.65 -9.93 -9.99
N ARG A 58 4.46 -8.67 -10.38
CA ARG A 58 3.17 -7.97 -10.29
C ARG A 58 2.01 -8.77 -10.88
N ASP A 59 2.19 -9.35 -12.07
CA ASP A 59 1.10 -10.02 -12.80
C ASP A 59 0.66 -11.31 -12.11
N ALA A 60 1.62 -12.11 -11.63
CA ALA A 60 1.33 -13.33 -10.87
C ALA A 60 0.61 -12.99 -9.55
N ALA A 61 1.08 -11.96 -8.85
CA ALA A 61 0.42 -11.49 -7.63
C ALA A 61 -0.99 -10.92 -7.91
N ALA A 62 -1.19 -10.24 -9.05
CA ALA A 62 -2.50 -9.73 -9.46
C ALA A 62 -3.48 -10.88 -9.77
N GLU A 63 -3.02 -11.93 -10.44
CA GLU A 63 -3.84 -13.12 -10.69
C GLU A 63 -4.28 -13.78 -9.38
N THR A 64 -3.34 -14.03 -8.46
CA THR A 64 -3.64 -14.56 -7.13
C THR A 64 -4.63 -13.66 -6.37
N ALA A 65 -4.45 -12.35 -6.45
CA ALA A 65 -5.34 -11.39 -5.83
C ALA A 65 -6.77 -11.43 -6.41
N LEU A 66 -6.90 -11.49 -7.73
CA LEU A 66 -8.18 -11.56 -8.41
C LEU A 66 -8.90 -12.88 -8.12
N GLN A 67 -8.18 -14.01 -8.13
CA GLN A 67 -8.73 -15.30 -7.72
C GLN A 67 -9.21 -15.26 -6.28
N ARG A 68 -8.43 -14.66 -5.37
CA ARG A 68 -8.82 -14.57 -3.96
C ARG A 68 -10.06 -13.72 -3.76
N VAL A 69 -10.14 -12.53 -4.35
CA VAL A 69 -11.30 -11.65 -4.17
C VAL A 69 -12.57 -12.24 -4.78
N THR A 70 -12.49 -12.85 -5.96
CA THR A 70 -13.65 -13.51 -6.58
C THR A 70 -14.08 -14.75 -5.79
N GLY A 71 -13.15 -15.41 -5.10
CA GLY A 71 -13.43 -16.49 -4.14
C GLY A 71 -14.10 -16.02 -2.85
N LEU A 72 -13.92 -14.77 -2.41
CA LEU A 72 -14.59 -14.23 -1.22
C LEU A 72 -16.08 -14.04 -1.44
N ASN A 73 -16.47 -13.52 -2.61
CA ASN A 73 -17.86 -13.33 -2.97
C ASN A 73 -18.06 -13.60 -4.46
N SER A 74 -18.54 -14.81 -4.75
CA SER A 74 -18.83 -15.22 -6.12
C SER A 74 -19.97 -14.43 -6.78
N SER A 75 -20.77 -13.67 -6.03
CA SER A 75 -21.80 -12.78 -6.61
C SER A 75 -21.22 -11.46 -7.15
N VAL A 76 -19.95 -11.16 -6.86
CA VAL A 76 -19.27 -9.97 -7.40
C VAL A 76 -18.62 -10.34 -8.74
N ARG A 77 -18.95 -9.56 -9.77
CA ARG A 77 -18.52 -9.77 -11.16
C ARG A 77 -17.93 -8.49 -11.74
N GLY A 78 -17.13 -8.64 -12.81
CA GLY A 78 -16.57 -7.52 -13.56
C GLY A 78 -15.58 -6.68 -12.77
N LEU A 79 -14.84 -7.27 -11.83
CA LEU A 79 -13.75 -6.57 -11.15
C LEU A 79 -12.58 -6.37 -12.13
N GLU A 80 -12.15 -5.13 -12.29
CA GLU A 80 -11.01 -4.73 -13.09
C GLU A 80 -9.92 -4.14 -12.19
N LEU A 81 -8.66 -4.45 -12.51
CA LEU A 81 -7.53 -3.93 -11.75
C LEU A 81 -7.37 -2.43 -12.04
N MET A 82 -7.57 -1.61 -11.02
CA MET A 82 -7.44 -0.15 -11.13
C MET A 82 -6.03 0.31 -10.81
N GLN A 83 -5.49 -0.16 -9.70
CA GLN A 83 -4.16 0.22 -9.22
C GLN A 83 -3.44 -0.97 -8.60
N ALA A 84 -2.12 -0.99 -8.78
CA ALA A 84 -1.24 -1.97 -8.18
C ALA A 84 0.02 -1.25 -7.72
N ARG A 85 0.46 -1.51 -6.49
CA ARG A 85 1.63 -0.88 -5.91
C ARG A 85 2.43 -1.89 -5.10
N LEU A 86 3.75 -1.88 -5.28
CA LEU A 86 4.66 -2.52 -4.35
C LEU A 86 4.86 -1.58 -3.16
N SER A 87 4.51 -2.04 -1.98
CA SER A 87 4.69 -1.33 -0.72
C SER A 87 5.87 -1.93 0.05
N SER A 88 6.76 -1.06 0.55
CA SER A 88 7.96 -1.47 1.28
C SER A 88 7.66 -1.62 2.76
N LYS A 89 7.79 -2.83 3.31
CA LYS A 89 7.54 -3.07 4.75
C LYS A 89 6.19 -2.48 5.18
N LEU A 90 5.12 -2.90 4.50
CA LEU A 90 3.76 -2.44 4.74
C LEU A 90 3.36 -2.79 6.18
N THR A 91 2.90 -1.80 6.94
CA THR A 91 2.48 -1.97 8.34
C THR A 91 1.00 -1.72 8.53
N ALA A 92 0.40 -0.83 7.73
CA ALA A 92 -1.04 -0.62 7.78
C ALA A 92 -1.59 -0.08 6.46
N ILE A 93 -2.88 -0.30 6.24
CA ILE A 93 -3.69 0.43 5.28
C ILE A 93 -4.85 1.07 6.03
N LYS A 94 -5.14 2.33 5.73
CA LYS A 94 -6.26 3.07 6.29
C LYS A 94 -7.18 3.55 5.17
N ASN A 95 -8.47 3.67 5.45
CA ASN A 95 -9.42 4.36 4.59
C ASN A 95 -9.26 5.89 4.70
N SER A 96 -10.01 6.63 3.88
CA SER A 96 -9.99 8.09 3.86
C SER A 96 -10.45 8.75 5.16
N ASP A 97 -11.24 8.04 5.97
CA ASP A 97 -11.68 8.47 7.30
C ASP A 97 -10.66 8.12 8.42
N GLY A 98 -9.53 7.49 8.05
CA GLY A 98 -8.50 7.03 8.98
C GLY A 98 -8.78 5.69 9.63
N SER A 99 -9.93 5.05 9.36
CA SER A 99 -10.24 3.71 9.85
C SER A 99 -9.25 2.69 9.28
N LEU A 100 -8.89 1.71 10.11
CA LEU A 100 -7.84 0.75 9.80
C LEU A 100 -8.43 -0.42 9.02
N VAL A 101 -7.81 -0.73 7.90
CA VAL A 101 -8.27 -1.71 6.90
C VAL A 101 -7.41 -2.96 6.91
N TYR A 102 -6.12 -2.76 7.14
CA TYR A 102 -5.12 -3.80 7.27
C TYR A 102 -4.07 -3.31 8.27
N SER A 103 -3.58 -4.19 9.13
CA SER A 103 -2.39 -3.97 9.96
C SER A 103 -1.57 -5.24 10.01
N SER A 104 -0.25 -5.09 9.96
CA SER A 104 0.70 -6.16 10.27
C SER A 104 1.73 -5.67 11.28
N THR A 105 2.09 -6.54 12.22
CA THR A 105 3.25 -6.36 13.10
C THR A 105 4.55 -6.81 12.43
N ASP A 106 4.44 -7.71 11.46
CA ASP A 106 5.55 -8.22 10.67
C ASP A 106 5.58 -7.45 9.35
N ALA A 107 6.33 -6.36 9.34
CA ALA A 107 6.41 -5.47 8.19
C ALA A 107 7.14 -6.16 7.04
N GLU A 108 6.42 -6.44 5.97
CA GLU A 108 6.91 -7.15 4.79
C GLU A 108 6.64 -6.36 3.52
N ASP A 109 7.40 -6.68 2.47
CA ASP A 109 7.15 -6.05 1.18
C ASP A 109 5.92 -6.73 0.57
N SER A 110 4.92 -5.94 0.19
CA SER A 110 3.64 -6.46 -0.25
C SER A 110 3.17 -5.75 -1.51
N TRP A 111 2.60 -6.50 -2.44
CA TRP A 111 1.77 -5.94 -3.50
C TRP A 111 0.39 -5.58 -2.94
N VAL A 112 -0.01 -4.33 -3.13
CA VAL A 112 -1.35 -3.83 -2.80
C VAL A 112 -2.10 -3.59 -4.10
N PHE A 113 -3.22 -4.28 -4.27
CA PHE A 113 -4.09 -4.20 -5.44
C PHE A 113 -5.43 -3.59 -5.08
N GLU A 114 -5.86 -2.63 -5.89
CA GLU A 114 -7.20 -2.07 -5.86
C GLU A 114 -7.94 -2.48 -7.14
N TYR A 115 -9.11 -3.10 -6.95
CA TYR A 115 -10.04 -3.44 -8.02
C TYR A 115 -11.30 -2.59 -7.92
N ALA A 116 -11.93 -2.30 -9.05
CA ALA A 116 -13.26 -1.72 -9.11
C ALA A 116 -14.16 -2.56 -10.01
N GLY A 117 -15.45 -2.64 -9.68
CA GLY A 117 -16.45 -3.31 -10.49
C GLY A 117 -17.67 -2.42 -10.73
N PRO A 118 -18.54 -2.80 -11.68
CA PRO A 118 -19.76 -2.08 -11.96
C PRO A 118 -20.76 -2.14 -10.79
N PRO A 119 -21.77 -1.25 -10.76
CA PRO A 119 -22.89 -1.33 -9.84
C PRO A 119 -23.56 -2.71 -9.90
N GLN A 120 -23.73 -3.35 -8.74
CA GLN A 120 -24.28 -4.71 -8.65
C GLN A 120 -24.76 -5.01 -7.23
N ASN A 121 -25.64 -6.01 -7.10
CA ASN A 121 -26.18 -6.46 -5.82
C ASN A 121 -26.79 -5.32 -4.97
N GLY A 122 -27.37 -4.30 -5.62
CA GLY A 122 -27.98 -3.14 -4.96
C GLY A 122 -27.00 -2.05 -4.51
N PHE A 123 -25.69 -2.18 -4.82
CA PHE A 123 -24.67 -1.19 -4.51
C PHE A 123 -24.24 -0.42 -5.75
N LYS A 124 -24.10 0.91 -5.64
CA LYS A 124 -23.60 1.76 -6.73
C LYS A 124 -22.11 1.66 -6.94
N ASN A 125 -21.37 1.39 -5.87
CA ASN A 125 -19.93 1.34 -5.89
C ASN A 125 -19.47 0.01 -5.34
N VAL A 126 -18.62 -0.68 -6.10
CA VAL A 126 -18.00 -1.94 -5.69
C VAL A 126 -16.50 -1.83 -5.93
N LYS A 127 -15.73 -1.94 -4.85
CA LYS A 127 -14.27 -2.02 -4.90
C LYS A 127 -13.77 -3.25 -4.15
N ALA A 128 -12.54 -3.61 -4.41
CA ALA A 128 -11.83 -4.56 -3.59
C ALA A 128 -10.39 -4.11 -3.36
N LEU A 129 -9.88 -4.47 -2.19
CA LEU A 129 -8.49 -4.27 -1.82
C LEU A 129 -7.89 -5.62 -1.46
N VAL A 130 -6.73 -5.91 -2.02
CA VAL A 130 -5.99 -7.15 -1.74
C VAL A 130 -4.54 -6.82 -1.45
N VAL A 131 -4.00 -7.42 -0.40
CA VAL A 131 -2.59 -7.36 -0.01
C VAL A 131 -1.99 -8.75 -0.21
N VAL A 132 -0.95 -8.82 -1.03
CA VAL A 132 -0.24 -10.06 -1.35
C VAL A 132 1.21 -9.89 -0.96
N ASN A 133 1.76 -10.82 -0.19
CA ASN A 133 3.17 -10.85 0.15
C ASN A 133 4.03 -10.93 -1.12
N ALA A 134 4.94 -9.98 -1.31
CA ALA A 134 5.71 -9.87 -2.55
C ALA A 134 6.85 -10.90 -2.67
N GLN A 135 7.13 -11.63 -1.60
CA GLN A 135 8.15 -12.68 -1.53
C GLN A 135 7.54 -14.08 -1.69
N THR A 136 6.40 -14.35 -1.05
CA THR A 136 5.76 -15.67 -1.07
C THR A 136 4.61 -15.78 -2.06
N GLY A 137 3.97 -14.65 -2.42
CA GLY A 137 2.76 -14.62 -3.24
C GLY A 137 1.49 -15.00 -2.47
N GLU A 138 1.59 -15.19 -1.15
CA GLU A 138 0.45 -15.47 -0.29
C GLU A 138 -0.41 -14.23 -0.08
N VAL A 139 -1.71 -14.41 0.10
CA VAL A 139 -2.63 -13.30 0.32
C VAL A 139 -2.77 -13.02 1.81
N ASP A 140 -2.17 -11.93 2.26
CA ASP A 140 -2.22 -11.47 3.66
C ASP A 140 -3.59 -10.90 4.01
N SER A 141 -4.24 -10.21 3.06
CA SER A 141 -5.56 -9.63 3.25
C SER A 141 -6.30 -9.50 1.92
N ALA A 142 -7.61 -9.70 1.97
CA ALA A 142 -8.50 -9.46 0.84
C ALA A 142 -9.87 -9.04 1.36
N GLN A 143 -10.44 -8.01 0.76
CA GLN A 143 -11.72 -7.47 1.17
C GLN A 143 -12.48 -6.84 -0.01
N ILE A 144 -13.80 -6.84 0.10
CA ILE A 144 -14.72 -6.21 -0.84
C ILE A 144 -15.44 -5.08 -0.11
N LEU A 145 -15.46 -3.91 -0.72
CA LEU A 145 -16.08 -2.69 -0.21
C LEU A 145 -17.26 -2.34 -1.11
N GLN A 146 -18.44 -2.15 -0.51
CA GLN A 146 -19.66 -1.85 -1.26
C GLN A 146 -20.42 -0.71 -0.58
N TRP A 147 -20.83 0.29 -1.37
CA TRP A 147 -21.58 1.45 -0.88
C TRP A 147 -22.45 2.10 -1.98
N ASN A 148 -23.30 3.05 -1.58
CA ASN A 148 -24.31 3.70 -2.41
C ASN A 148 -24.02 5.16 -2.75
#